data_AF-A0AAV2Q8S5-F1
#
_entry.id   AF-A0AAV2Q8S5-F1
#
_cell.length_a   1.000
_cell.length_b   1.000
_cell.length_c   1.000
_cell.angle_alpha   90.00
_cell.angle_beta   90.00
_cell.angle_gamma   90.00
#
_symmetry.space_group_name_H-M   'P 1'
#
loop_
_entity.id
_entity.type
_entity.pdbx_description
1 polymer ?
#
loop_
_entity_poly.entity_id
_entity_poly.type
_entity_poly.pdbx_seq_one_letter_code
_entity_poly.pdbx_strand_id
1 'polypeptide(L)'
;PEYYGYEPPCPDAEDIAPCVCTYDSVSNVMDLDCSTVRNEEQLKLTFKTDFPFKNFNQFYLQNNYNIKVLEAGVFNGICFEIISINFNKLEVIELQALDSCYETATEMRLYGNKITSFPFDELSQFSKLRDFDIRHNSLSLIPADAFHGLTALEGLYINLNNADIVGKFQDLPNLTTVIFTENFLVRGIHLDSNNITTIPGQFIKTGSS
;
A
#
# COMPACT_ATOMS: atom_id res chain seq x y z
N PRO A 1 13.32 -43.66 -11.44
CA PRO A 1 12.95 -42.65 -10.44
C PRO A 1 13.28 -41.27 -10.98
N GLU A 2 12.35 -40.70 -11.74
CA GLU A 2 12.44 -39.34 -12.25
C GLU A 2 12.23 -38.39 -11.05
N TYR A 3 13.30 -37.68 -10.68
CA TYR A 3 13.19 -36.51 -9.85
C TYR A 3 12.42 -35.47 -10.66
N TYR A 4 11.13 -35.28 -10.36
CA TYR A 4 10.36 -34.16 -10.88
C TYR A 4 11.02 -32.88 -10.37
N GLY A 5 11.86 -32.28 -11.22
CA GLY A 5 12.45 -30.97 -10.97
C GLY A 5 11.35 -29.93 -11.08
N TYR A 6 10.77 -29.55 -9.95
CA TYR A 6 10.01 -28.31 -9.86
C TYR A 6 10.98 -27.16 -10.13
N GLU A 7 10.86 -26.53 -11.30
CA GLU A 7 11.50 -25.24 -11.53
C GLU A 7 11.01 -24.25 -10.46
N PRO A 8 11.92 -23.48 -9.84
CA PRO A 8 11.53 -22.51 -8.83
C PRO A 8 10.58 -21.47 -9.47
N PRO A 9 9.56 -20.98 -8.75
CA PRO A 9 8.53 -20.13 -9.35
C PRO A 9 8.98 -18.69 -9.60
N CYS A 10 10.23 -18.34 -9.27
CA CYS A 10 10.74 -17.00 -9.56
C CYS A 10 11.01 -16.81 -11.08
N PRO A 11 10.81 -15.58 -11.61
CA PRO A 11 11.29 -15.21 -12.93
C PRO A 11 12.82 -15.36 -13.05
N ASP A 12 13.33 -15.37 -14.29
CA ASP A 12 14.78 -15.33 -14.52
C ASP A 12 15.39 -14.08 -13.88
N ALA A 13 16.45 -14.27 -13.10
CA ALA A 13 17.10 -13.19 -12.36
C ALA A 13 17.73 -12.13 -13.27
N GLU A 14 18.14 -12.48 -14.49
CA GLU A 14 18.68 -11.52 -15.45
C GLU A 14 17.57 -10.61 -16.00
N ASP A 15 16.36 -11.14 -16.20
CA ASP A 15 15.22 -10.40 -16.72
C ASP A 15 14.67 -9.39 -15.71
N ILE A 16 14.68 -9.73 -14.42
CA ILE A 16 14.15 -8.85 -13.37
C ILE A 16 15.21 -8.00 -12.67
N ALA A 17 16.48 -8.11 -13.05
CA ALA A 17 17.55 -7.33 -12.45
C ALA A 17 17.27 -5.81 -12.52
N PRO A 18 17.49 -5.05 -11.43
CA PRO A 18 18.22 -5.43 -10.22
C PRO A 18 17.31 -5.95 -9.11
N CYS A 19 16.02 -6.16 -9.37
CA CYS A 19 15.12 -6.75 -8.39
C CYS A 19 15.47 -8.22 -8.14
N VAL A 20 15.19 -8.70 -6.94
CA VAL A 20 15.48 -10.06 -6.51
C VAL A 20 14.18 -10.73 -6.11
N CYS A 21 13.87 -11.84 -6.78
CA CYS A 21 12.77 -12.70 -6.38
C CYS A 21 13.25 -13.77 -5.39
N THR A 22 12.49 -13.99 -4.33
CA THR A 22 12.72 -15.07 -3.37
C THR A 22 11.47 -15.94 -3.25
N TYR A 23 11.66 -17.26 -3.19
CA TYR A 23 10.58 -18.23 -3.01
C TYR A 23 10.77 -19.01 -1.71
N ASP A 24 9.77 -18.96 -0.83
CA ASP A 24 9.69 -19.82 0.35
C ASP A 24 8.85 -21.06 0.05
N SER A 25 9.50 -22.23 0.06
CA SER A 25 8.85 -23.52 -0.25
C SER A 25 7.96 -24.05 0.86
N VAL A 26 8.06 -23.54 2.09
CA VAL A 26 7.23 -23.96 3.23
C VAL A 26 5.86 -23.30 3.16
N SER A 27 5.85 -21.99 2.94
CA SER A 27 4.62 -21.19 2.82
C SER A 27 4.11 -21.10 1.38
N ASN A 28 4.91 -21.53 0.39
CA ASN A 28 4.62 -21.47 -1.04
C ASN A 28 4.33 -20.03 -1.52
N VAL A 29 5.17 -19.09 -1.11
CA VAL A 29 5.03 -17.67 -1.44
C VAL A 29 6.25 -17.13 -2.16
N MET A 30 6.01 -16.14 -3.03
CA MET A 30 7.06 -15.44 -3.77
C MET A 30 7.06 -13.97 -3.40
N ASP A 31 8.24 -13.47 -3.08
CA ASP A 31 8.43 -12.06 -2.81
C ASP A 31 9.39 -11.45 -3.84
N LEU A 32 9.21 -10.15 -4.12
CA LEU A 32 10.02 -9.40 -5.05
C LEU A 32 10.58 -8.15 -4.37
N ASP A 33 11.90 -8.11 -4.21
CA ASP A 33 12.62 -6.96 -3.65
C ASP A 33 13.25 -6.12 -4.75
N CYS A 34 12.73 -4.90 -4.92
CA CYS A 34 13.20 -3.90 -5.88
C CYS A 34 13.93 -2.71 -5.21
N SER A 35 14.37 -2.85 -3.96
CA SER A 35 15.04 -1.79 -3.20
C SER A 35 16.30 -1.22 -3.89
N THR A 36 16.95 -2.02 -4.73
CA THR A 36 18.20 -1.70 -5.44
C THR A 36 17.99 -0.95 -6.78
N VAL A 37 16.74 -0.77 -7.21
CA VAL A 37 16.41 -0.05 -8.44
C VAL A 37 16.91 1.41 -8.37
N ARG A 38 17.49 1.91 -9.46
CA ARG A 38 18.21 3.18 -9.47
C ARG A 38 17.35 4.38 -9.84
N ASN A 39 16.25 4.18 -10.56
CA ASN A 39 15.33 5.23 -11.03
C ASN A 39 14.01 4.60 -11.52
N GLU A 40 13.02 5.46 -11.80
CA GLU A 40 11.67 5.07 -12.22
C GLU A 40 11.69 4.30 -13.55
N GLU A 41 12.57 4.67 -14.48
CA GLU A 41 12.72 3.99 -15.77
C GLU A 41 13.17 2.54 -15.59
N GLN A 42 14.13 2.28 -14.70
CA GLN A 42 14.59 0.93 -14.42
C GLN A 42 13.50 0.10 -13.74
N LEU A 43 12.72 0.67 -12.82
CA LEU A 43 11.58 -0.01 -12.22
C LEU A 43 10.59 -0.45 -13.29
N LYS A 44 10.22 0.48 -14.17
CA LYS A 44 9.30 0.24 -15.28
C LYS A 44 9.82 -0.81 -16.26
N LEU A 45 11.12 -0.82 -16.55
CA LEU A 45 11.73 -1.82 -17.42
C LEU A 45 11.69 -3.22 -16.79
N THR A 46 11.92 -3.33 -15.48
CA THR A 46 11.81 -4.62 -14.75
C THR A 46 10.43 -5.24 -14.94
N PHE A 47 9.35 -4.46 -14.90
CA PHE A 47 7.98 -4.97 -15.07
C PHE A 47 7.51 -5.09 -16.53
N LYS A 48 8.35 -4.74 -17.50
CA LYS A 48 8.09 -4.98 -18.93
C LYS A 48 8.54 -6.34 -19.41
N THR A 49 9.31 -7.07 -18.61
CA THR A 49 9.77 -8.42 -18.95
C THR A 49 8.65 -9.44 -18.76
N ASP A 50 8.85 -10.66 -19.29
CA ASP A 50 7.87 -11.73 -19.17
C ASP A 50 7.99 -12.40 -17.80
N PHE A 51 7.02 -12.14 -16.92
CA PHE A 51 6.90 -12.87 -15.67
C PHE A 51 6.13 -14.18 -15.91
N PRO A 52 6.65 -15.33 -15.47
CA PRO A 52 5.94 -16.61 -15.57
C PRO A 52 4.66 -16.66 -14.72
N PHE A 53 4.55 -15.80 -13.70
CA PHE A 53 3.40 -15.68 -12.81
C PHE A 53 3.05 -14.21 -12.57
N LYS A 54 1.78 -13.91 -12.35
CA LYS A 54 1.29 -12.54 -12.17
C LYS A 54 1.07 -12.14 -10.72
N ASN A 55 0.87 -13.13 -9.83
CA ASN A 55 0.57 -12.88 -8.42
C ASN A 55 1.78 -13.24 -7.58
N PHE A 56 2.20 -12.28 -6.76
CA PHE A 56 3.25 -12.42 -5.78
C PHE A 56 2.67 -12.17 -4.39
N ASN A 57 3.34 -12.68 -3.38
CA ASN A 57 2.98 -12.40 -2.00
C ASN A 57 3.37 -10.98 -1.63
N GLN A 58 4.64 -10.60 -1.78
CA GLN A 58 5.09 -9.29 -1.31
C GLN A 58 5.98 -8.54 -2.30
N PHE A 59 5.74 -7.24 -2.42
CA PHE A 59 6.65 -6.29 -3.06
C PHE A 59 7.39 -5.47 -2.00
N TYR A 60 8.71 -5.37 -2.15
CA TYR A 60 9.56 -4.50 -1.35
C TYR A 60 10.20 -3.41 -2.21
N LEU A 61 10.06 -2.17 -1.76
CA LEU A 61 10.90 -1.06 -2.19
C LEU A 61 11.25 -0.28 -0.92
N GLN A 62 12.46 -0.44 -0.40
CA GLN A 62 12.87 0.19 0.85
C GLN A 62 14.22 0.88 0.77
N ASN A 63 14.39 1.92 1.58
CA ASN A 63 15.63 2.71 1.65
C ASN A 63 16.11 3.21 0.26
N ASN A 64 15.16 3.45 -0.64
CA ASN A 64 15.40 3.94 -1.98
C ASN A 64 15.24 5.47 -2.02
N TYR A 65 16.30 6.16 -2.43
CA TYR A 65 16.35 7.62 -2.42
C TYR A 65 16.13 8.26 -3.79
N ASN A 66 15.96 7.43 -4.83
CA ASN A 66 15.93 7.89 -6.22
C ASN A 66 14.53 7.80 -6.83
N ILE A 67 13.67 6.88 -6.37
CA ILE A 67 12.28 6.80 -6.79
C ILE A 67 11.44 7.85 -6.07
N LYS A 68 10.86 8.76 -6.84
CA LYS A 68 9.95 9.81 -6.36
C LYS A 68 8.53 9.63 -6.86
N VAL A 69 8.34 8.97 -8.00
CA VAL A 69 7.01 8.75 -8.58
C VAL A 69 6.80 7.26 -8.81
N LEU A 70 5.66 6.75 -8.38
CA LEU A 70 5.16 5.46 -8.81
C LEU A 70 4.22 5.71 -9.99
N GLU A 71 4.72 5.45 -11.20
CA GLU A 71 4.01 5.78 -12.44
C GLU A 71 2.77 4.90 -12.67
N ALA A 72 1.80 5.42 -13.43
CA ALA A 72 0.63 4.68 -13.86
C ALA A 72 1.01 3.36 -14.56
N GLY A 73 0.38 2.26 -14.14
CA GLY A 73 0.59 0.92 -14.69
C GLY A 73 2.02 0.38 -14.55
N VAL A 74 2.81 0.89 -13.59
CA VAL A 74 4.23 0.50 -13.44
C VAL A 74 4.43 -1.00 -13.28
N PHE A 75 3.49 -1.72 -12.67
CA PHE A 75 3.60 -3.16 -12.47
C PHE A 75 3.09 -4.01 -13.65
N ASN A 76 2.55 -3.39 -14.70
CA ASN A 76 2.19 -4.05 -15.96
C ASN A 76 1.41 -5.37 -15.78
N GLY A 77 0.43 -5.39 -14.88
CA GLY A 77 -0.41 -6.56 -14.59
C GLY A 77 0.19 -7.58 -13.62
N ILE A 78 1.38 -7.32 -13.06
CA ILE A 78 1.91 -8.02 -11.88
C ILE A 78 1.29 -7.41 -10.64
N CYS A 79 0.87 -8.22 -9.69
CA CYS A 79 0.28 -7.75 -8.45
C CYS A 79 0.82 -8.47 -7.21
N PHE A 80 0.56 -7.85 -6.06
CA PHE A 80 1.09 -8.27 -4.77
C PHE A 80 -0.03 -8.29 -3.74
N GLU A 81 0.03 -9.25 -2.81
CA GLU A 81 -0.83 -9.27 -1.63
C GLU A 81 -0.39 -8.20 -0.62
N ILE A 82 0.92 -8.03 -0.44
CA ILE A 82 1.52 -7.05 0.46
C ILE A 82 2.38 -6.08 -0.35
N ILE A 83 2.04 -4.79 -0.31
CA ILE A 83 2.80 -3.72 -0.98
C ILE A 83 3.54 -2.94 0.10
N SER A 84 4.88 -3.07 0.14
CA SER A 84 5.73 -2.45 1.16
C SER A 84 6.74 -1.49 0.54
N ILE A 85 6.37 -0.20 0.49
CA ILE A 85 7.17 0.89 -0.05
C ILE A 85 7.55 1.84 1.09
N ASN A 86 8.41 1.39 2.02
CA ASN A 86 8.70 2.12 3.25
C ASN A 86 10.05 2.83 3.22
N PHE A 87 10.17 3.94 3.94
CA PHE A 87 11.44 4.66 4.15
C PHE A 87 12.14 5.11 2.85
N ASN A 88 11.38 5.53 1.83
CA ASN A 88 11.93 6.03 0.57
C ASN A 88 11.79 7.57 0.46
N LYS A 89 11.93 8.09 -0.76
CA LYS A 89 11.67 9.49 -1.11
C LYS A 89 10.49 9.64 -2.08
N LEU A 90 9.55 8.70 -2.03
CA LEU A 90 8.35 8.74 -2.86
C LEU A 90 7.52 9.98 -2.53
N GLU A 91 7.17 10.75 -3.55
CA GLU A 91 6.42 12.01 -3.48
C GLU A 91 5.02 11.86 -4.08
N VAL A 92 4.87 11.02 -5.11
CA VAL A 92 3.61 10.84 -5.85
C VAL A 92 3.37 9.36 -6.13
N ILE A 93 2.14 8.91 -5.89
CA ILE A 93 1.59 7.71 -6.51
C ILE A 93 0.58 8.18 -7.55
N GLU A 94 0.79 7.80 -8.81
CA GLU A 94 -0.12 8.18 -9.90
C GLU A 94 -1.39 7.32 -9.90
N LEU A 95 -2.42 7.84 -10.57
CA LEU A 95 -3.64 7.09 -10.90
C LEU A 95 -3.24 5.79 -11.63
N GLN A 96 -3.87 4.67 -11.29
CA GLN A 96 -3.61 3.34 -11.87
C GLN A 96 -2.19 2.80 -11.63
N ALA A 97 -1.39 3.39 -10.75
CA ALA A 97 -0.06 2.84 -10.43
C ALA A 97 -0.14 1.44 -9.79
N LEU A 98 -1.26 1.14 -9.12
CA LEU A 98 -1.49 -0.10 -8.35
C LEU A 98 -2.73 -0.87 -8.84
N ASP A 99 -3.19 -0.62 -10.07
CA ASP A 99 -4.44 -1.13 -10.63
C ASP A 99 -4.51 -2.67 -10.70
N SER A 100 -3.39 -3.31 -11.01
CA SER A 100 -3.24 -4.76 -11.02
C SER A 100 -3.54 -5.40 -9.66
N CYS A 101 -3.42 -4.64 -8.56
CA CYS A 101 -3.51 -5.13 -7.19
C CYS A 101 -4.88 -4.93 -6.52
N TYR A 102 -5.87 -4.30 -7.18
CA TYR A 102 -7.15 -3.96 -6.55
C TYR A 102 -7.86 -5.17 -5.91
N GLU A 103 -7.84 -6.32 -6.55
CA GLU A 103 -8.57 -7.50 -6.06
C GLU A 103 -7.71 -8.47 -5.22
N THR A 104 -6.45 -8.12 -4.94
CA THR A 104 -5.49 -9.02 -4.27
C THR A 104 -4.82 -8.41 -3.06
N ALA A 105 -4.51 -7.11 -3.07
CA ALA A 105 -3.76 -6.50 -1.99
C ALA A 105 -4.56 -6.49 -0.68
N THR A 106 -3.95 -7.03 0.37
CA THR A 106 -4.47 -7.05 1.74
C THR A 106 -3.76 -6.03 2.62
N GLU A 107 -2.53 -5.64 2.27
CA GLU A 107 -1.74 -4.68 3.03
C GLU A 107 -1.03 -3.68 2.11
N MET A 108 -1.16 -2.39 2.41
CA MET A 108 -0.44 -1.32 1.72
C MET A 108 0.28 -0.45 2.75
N ARG A 109 1.62 -0.55 2.75
CA ARG A 109 2.53 0.14 3.67
C ARG A 109 3.41 1.12 2.90
N LEU A 110 3.20 2.40 3.17
CA LEU A 110 3.82 3.56 2.53
C LEU A 110 4.49 4.48 3.58
N TYR A 111 4.83 3.94 4.76
CA TYR A 111 5.32 4.69 5.91
C TYR A 111 6.70 5.31 5.65
N GLY A 112 6.87 6.55 6.09
CA GLY A 112 8.20 7.20 6.09
C GLY A 112 8.66 7.66 4.71
N ASN A 113 7.74 8.06 3.85
CA ASN A 113 8.03 8.66 2.54
C ASN A 113 7.86 10.20 2.58
N LYS A 114 7.69 10.82 1.41
CA LYS A 114 7.40 12.25 1.22
C LYS A 114 6.12 12.44 0.41
N ILE A 115 5.17 11.52 0.51
CA ILE A 115 3.99 11.50 -0.36
C ILE A 115 3.19 12.77 -0.11
N THR A 116 2.97 13.52 -1.19
CA THR A 116 2.14 14.72 -1.24
C THR A 116 0.87 14.51 -2.06
N SER A 117 0.87 13.52 -2.96
CA SER A 117 -0.26 13.15 -3.81
C SER A 117 -0.47 11.63 -3.82
N PHE A 118 -1.71 11.22 -3.53
CA PHE A 118 -2.16 9.83 -3.53
C PHE A 118 -3.56 9.74 -4.17
N PRO A 119 -3.85 8.74 -5.03
CA PRO A 119 -5.13 8.62 -5.73
C PRO A 119 -6.20 8.00 -4.80
N PHE A 120 -6.67 8.76 -3.81
CA PHE A 120 -7.64 8.27 -2.82
C PHE A 120 -8.93 7.72 -3.44
N ASP A 121 -9.37 8.24 -4.58
CA ASP A 121 -10.57 7.78 -5.29
C ASP A 121 -10.47 6.29 -5.72
N GLU A 122 -9.25 5.81 -5.98
CA GLU A 122 -8.99 4.41 -6.34
C GLU A 122 -8.92 3.48 -5.13
N LEU A 123 -8.79 4.02 -3.91
CA LEU A 123 -8.63 3.20 -2.71
C LEU A 123 -9.86 2.31 -2.50
N SER A 124 -11.05 2.80 -2.87
CA SER A 124 -12.31 2.04 -2.86
C SER A 124 -12.30 0.75 -3.71
N GLN A 125 -11.40 0.64 -4.69
CA GLN A 125 -11.27 -0.54 -5.53
C GLN A 125 -10.57 -1.70 -4.81
N PHE A 126 -9.84 -1.43 -3.72
CA PHE A 126 -9.11 -2.44 -2.99
C PHE A 126 -10.02 -3.27 -2.07
N SER A 127 -10.76 -4.21 -2.67
CA SER A 127 -11.84 -4.97 -2.02
C SER A 127 -11.37 -5.83 -0.83
N LYS A 128 -10.08 -6.17 -0.78
CA LYS A 128 -9.45 -7.02 0.24
C LYS A 128 -8.51 -6.28 1.18
N LEU A 129 -8.36 -4.96 1.05
CA LEU A 129 -7.41 -4.20 1.86
C LEU A 129 -7.82 -4.22 3.34
N ARG A 130 -6.96 -4.79 4.18
CA ARG A 130 -7.14 -4.91 5.64
C ARG A 130 -6.30 -3.87 6.37
N ASP A 131 -5.09 -3.59 5.90
CA ASP A 131 -4.19 -2.63 6.52
C ASP A 131 -3.71 -1.56 5.54
N PHE A 132 -3.97 -0.31 5.87
CA PHE A 132 -3.46 0.85 5.14
C PHE A 132 -2.61 1.74 6.05
N ASP A 133 -1.32 1.83 5.75
CA ASP A 133 -0.37 2.67 6.48
C ASP A 133 0.30 3.67 5.55
N ILE A 134 -0.07 4.95 5.70
CA ILE A 134 0.53 6.08 4.99
C ILE A 134 1.08 7.11 5.99
N ARG A 135 1.44 6.66 7.19
CA ARG A 135 1.98 7.53 8.23
C ARG A 135 3.30 8.18 7.82
N HIS A 136 3.64 9.28 8.47
CA HIS A 136 4.93 9.96 8.29
C HIS A 136 5.21 10.30 6.82
N ASN A 137 4.24 10.98 6.22
CA ASN A 137 4.26 11.50 4.86
C ASN A 137 4.03 13.02 4.88
N SER A 138 3.77 13.62 3.72
CA SER A 138 3.59 15.07 3.57
C SER A 138 2.25 15.41 2.91
N LEU A 139 1.23 14.58 3.13
CA LEU A 139 -0.12 14.85 2.65
C LEU A 139 -0.64 16.11 3.32
N SER A 140 -1.23 17.00 2.52
CA SER A 140 -1.88 18.23 2.98
C SER A 140 -3.39 18.09 3.13
N LEU A 141 -3.97 17.07 2.50
CA LEU A 141 -5.40 16.77 2.54
C LEU A 141 -5.60 15.26 2.46
N ILE A 142 -6.50 14.75 3.29
CA ILE A 142 -7.13 13.43 3.11
C ILE A 142 -8.61 13.70 2.85
N PRO A 143 -9.14 13.38 1.64
CA PRO A 143 -10.54 13.60 1.29
C PRO A 143 -11.52 12.97 2.28
N ALA A 144 -12.72 13.55 2.37
CA ALA A 144 -13.72 13.11 3.34
C ALA A 144 -14.21 11.68 3.10
N ASP A 145 -14.21 11.25 1.84
CA ASP A 145 -14.65 9.96 1.31
C ASP A 145 -13.48 9.05 0.92
N ALA A 146 -12.24 9.42 1.29
CA ALA A 146 -11.02 8.71 0.93
C ALA A 146 -11.02 7.20 1.22
N PHE A 147 -11.78 6.77 2.24
CA PHE A 147 -11.83 5.38 2.69
C PHE A 147 -13.16 4.70 2.39
N HIS A 148 -14.08 5.37 1.69
CA HIS A 148 -15.39 4.79 1.38
C HIS A 148 -15.24 3.50 0.55
N GLY A 149 -16.04 2.48 0.89
CA GLY A 149 -16.02 1.19 0.19
C GLY A 149 -14.96 0.19 0.69
N LEU A 150 -14.05 0.59 1.58
CA LEU A 150 -13.04 -0.29 2.18
C LEU A 150 -13.62 -1.21 3.27
N THR A 151 -14.56 -2.08 2.89
CA THR A 151 -15.31 -2.89 3.86
C THR A 151 -14.45 -3.95 4.57
N ALA A 152 -13.29 -4.31 4.01
CA ALA A 152 -12.35 -5.26 4.61
C ALA A 152 -11.34 -4.59 5.57
N LEU A 153 -11.30 -3.25 5.66
CA LEU A 153 -10.28 -2.53 6.40
C LEU A 153 -10.41 -2.76 7.91
N GLU A 154 -9.31 -3.17 8.52
CA GLU A 154 -9.18 -3.46 9.95
C GLU A 154 -8.27 -2.46 10.65
N GLY A 155 -7.19 -2.04 9.98
CA GLY A 155 -6.16 -1.13 10.47
C GLY A 155 -5.95 0.07 9.54
N LEU A 156 -6.08 1.28 10.09
CA LEU A 156 -5.85 2.53 9.37
C LEU A 156 -4.86 3.43 10.10
N TYR A 157 -3.75 3.74 9.43
CA TYR A 157 -2.64 4.46 10.01
C TYR A 157 -2.29 5.67 9.15
N ILE A 158 -2.66 6.86 9.62
CA ILE A 158 -2.55 8.14 8.88
C ILE A 158 -1.89 9.27 9.69
N ASN A 159 -1.40 8.99 10.91
CA ASN A 159 -0.67 9.97 11.73
C ASN A 159 0.60 10.51 11.07
N LEU A 160 1.10 11.63 11.59
CA LEU A 160 2.32 12.28 11.10
C LEU A 160 2.23 12.70 9.63
N ASN A 161 1.07 13.20 9.21
CA ASN A 161 0.92 13.98 8.00
C ASN A 161 0.65 15.44 8.37
N ASN A 162 0.79 16.35 7.41
CA ASN A 162 0.38 17.75 7.58
C ASN A 162 -1.05 17.97 7.04
N ALA A 163 -1.88 16.94 7.14
CA ALA A 163 -3.16 16.89 6.45
C ALA A 163 -4.27 17.55 7.28
N ASP A 164 -5.10 18.35 6.63
CA ASP A 164 -6.46 18.61 7.11
C ASP A 164 -7.26 17.31 6.93
N ILE A 165 -7.53 16.64 8.04
CA ILE A 165 -8.35 15.43 8.04
C ILE A 165 -9.80 15.89 8.18
N VAL A 166 -10.51 15.86 7.06
CA VAL A 166 -11.98 16.05 6.98
C VAL A 166 -12.66 14.69 6.81
N GLY A 167 -12.02 13.63 7.31
CA GLY A 167 -12.38 12.24 7.07
C GLY A 167 -13.71 11.84 7.71
N LYS A 168 -14.60 11.27 6.90
CA LYS A 168 -15.67 10.40 7.37
C LYS A 168 -15.13 8.98 7.35
N PHE A 169 -14.97 8.38 8.51
CA PHE A 169 -14.64 6.97 8.63
C PHE A 169 -15.93 6.15 8.72
N GLN A 170 -17.02 6.63 8.11
CA GLN A 170 -18.31 5.94 8.14
C GLN A 170 -18.25 4.71 7.23
N ASP A 171 -19.05 3.70 7.55
CA ASP A 171 -19.20 2.49 6.74
C ASP A 171 -17.93 1.62 6.59
N LEU A 172 -17.11 1.55 7.64
CA LEU A 172 -15.95 0.64 7.75
C LEU A 172 -16.23 -0.43 8.81
N PRO A 173 -17.11 -1.41 8.52
CA PRO A 173 -17.68 -2.32 9.53
C PRO A 173 -16.63 -3.18 10.24
N ASN A 174 -15.50 -3.45 9.59
CA ASN A 174 -14.42 -4.26 10.15
C ASN A 174 -13.31 -3.43 10.81
N LEU A 175 -13.40 -2.09 10.78
CA LEU A 175 -12.35 -1.23 11.29
C LEU A 175 -12.29 -1.31 12.82
N THR A 176 -11.12 -1.76 13.31
CA THR A 176 -10.86 -1.93 14.74
C THR A 176 -9.81 -0.94 15.25
N THR A 177 -8.86 -0.57 14.39
CA THR A 177 -7.71 0.26 14.76
C THR A 177 -7.61 1.47 13.84
N VAL A 178 -7.55 2.67 14.43
CA VAL A 178 -7.23 3.90 13.70
C VAL A 178 -6.19 4.70 14.46
N ILE A 179 -5.08 5.05 13.82
CA ILE A 179 -4.07 5.95 14.37
C ILE A 179 -3.92 7.19 13.49
N PHE A 180 -4.33 8.33 14.03
CA PHE A 180 -4.35 9.63 13.35
C PHE A 180 -3.78 10.78 14.21
N THR A 181 -3.12 10.44 15.32
CA THR A 181 -2.47 11.42 16.21
C THR A 181 -1.44 12.28 15.46
N GLU A 182 -1.01 13.40 16.04
CA GLU A 182 0.09 14.21 15.46
C GLU A 182 -0.14 14.68 14.01
N ASN A 183 -1.42 14.79 13.59
CA ASN A 183 -1.82 15.58 12.44
C ASN A 183 -2.16 17.00 12.94
N PHE A 184 -1.49 18.02 12.41
CA PHE A 184 -1.55 19.38 12.95
C PHE A 184 -2.87 20.12 12.67
N LEU A 185 -3.73 19.58 11.78
CA LEU A 185 -4.91 20.26 11.26
C LEU A 185 -6.18 19.42 11.33
N VAL A 186 -6.30 18.49 12.28
CA VAL A 186 -7.54 17.70 12.45
C VAL A 186 -8.70 18.61 12.85
N ARG A 187 -9.67 18.82 11.95
CA ARG A 187 -10.84 19.69 12.19
C ARG A 187 -12.09 18.93 12.63
N GLY A 188 -12.23 17.66 12.25
CA GLY A 188 -13.35 16.82 12.67
C GLY A 188 -13.22 15.41 12.13
N ILE A 189 -13.49 14.41 12.97
CA ILE A 189 -13.42 12.99 12.63
C ILE A 189 -14.77 12.36 13.00
N HIS A 190 -15.43 11.75 12.01
CA HIS A 190 -16.67 11.01 12.23
C HIS A 190 -16.35 9.50 12.23
N LEU A 191 -16.57 8.82 13.35
CA LEU A 191 -16.22 7.41 13.57
C LEU A 191 -17.44 6.50 13.78
N ASP A 192 -18.64 6.98 13.42
CA ASP A 192 -19.88 6.22 13.51
C ASP A 192 -19.84 4.98 12.59
N SER A 193 -20.65 3.96 12.91
CA SER A 193 -20.78 2.73 12.10
C SER A 193 -19.50 1.89 11.94
N ASN A 194 -18.65 1.83 12.98
CA ASN A 194 -17.45 0.99 13.02
C ASN A 194 -17.29 0.23 14.34
N ASN A 195 -16.37 -0.74 14.36
CA ASN A 195 -16.02 -1.57 15.51
C ASN A 195 -14.89 -1.00 16.40
N ILE A 196 -14.54 0.28 16.22
CA ILE A 196 -13.52 0.96 17.03
C ILE A 196 -13.97 1.04 18.49
N THR A 197 -13.16 0.48 19.39
CA THR A 197 -13.37 0.49 20.86
C THR A 197 -12.50 1.52 21.58
N THR A 198 -11.39 1.92 20.98
CA THR A 198 -10.44 2.89 21.54
C THR A 198 -10.05 3.92 20.50
N ILE A 199 -9.90 5.17 20.93
CA ILE A 199 -9.38 6.25 20.07
C ILE A 199 -8.06 6.72 20.68
N PRO A 200 -6.96 6.79 19.92
CA PRO A 200 -5.71 7.29 20.44
C PRO A 200 -5.78 8.81 20.71
N GLY A 201 -5.29 9.24 21.87
CA GLY A 201 -5.24 10.65 22.29
C GLY A 201 -6.41 11.09 23.18
N GLN A 202 -6.71 12.40 23.17
CA GLN A 202 -7.81 13.00 23.97
C GLN A 202 -9.14 13.12 23.21
N PHE A 203 -9.25 12.50 22.03
CA PHE A 203 -10.45 12.58 21.21
C PHE A 203 -11.55 11.65 21.77
N ILE A 204 -12.79 12.11 21.73
CA ILE A 204 -13.95 11.36 22.21
C ILE A 204 -14.72 10.83 21.00
N LYS A 205 -15.11 9.55 21.03
CA LYS A 205 -16.06 8.99 20.04
C LYS A 205 -17.41 9.64 20.31
N THR A 206 -17.77 10.66 19.54
CA THR A 206 -19.14 11.18 19.56
C THR A 206 -19.98 10.26 18.68
N GLY A 207 -20.81 9.43 19.29
CA GLY A 207 -21.78 8.60 18.57
C GLY A 207 -23.04 9.40 18.27
N SER A 208 -23.48 9.42 17.02
CA SER A 208 -24.87 9.76 16.70
C SER A 208 -25.74 8.51 16.85
N SER A 209 -26.90 8.71 17.44
CA SER A 209 -27.99 7.74 17.61
C SER A 209 -28.49 7.17 16.30
#